data_AF-A0A7J6NAJ4-F1
#
_entry.id   AF-A0A7J6NAJ4-F1
#
_cell.length_a   1.000
_cell.length_b   1.000
_cell.length_c   1.000
_cell.angle_alpha   90.00
_cell.angle_beta   90.00
_cell.angle_gamma   90.00
#
_symmetry.space_group_name_H-M   'P 1'
#
loop_
_entity.id
_entity.type
_entity.pdbx_description
1 polymer ?
#
loop_
_entity_poly.entity_id
_entity_poly.type
_entity_poly.pdbx_seq_one_letter_code
_entity_poly.pdbx_strand_id
1 'polypeptide(L)'
;MSLRPAGGRYGSTGEPLLGRSASMPVNALRGDPPLVDRLFSSPLDQYKRFGKRPVAMAINVLLALITLAVAVEFINVNVRHASQSLRHFYGVLVASSDSPKENGGLHNRQKLIDSETDLAHSLVRLATSSVTLAESATNDYQLIQSPMQDGALTLMVVVEDSSEPVLLALPNATTFDSVRASLDDDPEFAILGQHHFSSLMVPMKVHDTQYRDERFCLEWSLTPTFAENGNGQLALQLPYHVRSCAGVHLRLWAVVGLWSMLACGIASALVSLSSLRYRLGVVRKFLKDSSMQDKVTVMNMWLVFSLVGNAMQIVSVIYAFLVERPDIYTRLNLFGFSAAFALVSLVQYLAHFRSLYILYSTLAHGIPQILKFLVGVLPVYLSFVVCAVCLFGFHRHWFVSLGDSSNALFSLLNGDQIHDTFTNLKDVSVLGSRLFLYSFLALFIYVVLNIFITIAEDAFFTVKFMQEGAGPITNLPHYRHRVPAASLLHQNNEKVSRMPKSVTLYRHRASDPLLKKLVAVDGEGSSSGCHGITASHDEASTSAGGDASPVQQCDLQAQVAVLMRQSVEMQDQIKKV
;
A
#
# COMPACT_ATOMS: atom_id res chain seq x y z
N MET A 1 -28.57 38.47 -83.28
CA MET A 1 -28.31 38.82 -81.87
C MET A 1 -28.12 37.50 -81.13
N SER A 2 -26.89 37.29 -80.66
CA SER A 2 -26.33 36.03 -80.16
C SER A 2 -27.13 35.41 -79.02
N LEU A 3 -27.25 34.07 -78.98
CA LEU A 3 -27.24 33.27 -77.73
C LEU A 3 -27.18 31.76 -78.07
N ARG A 4 -25.95 31.24 -78.11
CA ARG A 4 -25.50 29.84 -77.97
C ARG A 4 -23.98 29.92 -77.67
N PRO A 5 -23.30 28.86 -77.19
CA PRO A 5 -23.64 27.86 -76.17
C PRO A 5 -22.39 27.39 -75.33
N ALA A 6 -22.58 26.35 -74.50
CA ALA A 6 -21.64 25.25 -74.20
C ALA A 6 -20.34 25.46 -73.37
N GLY A 7 -20.24 24.70 -72.25
CA GLY A 7 -19.37 23.50 -72.20
C GLY A 7 -18.06 23.53 -71.39
N GLY A 8 -17.98 22.66 -70.37
CA GLY A 8 -16.77 21.98 -69.85
C GLY A 8 -16.23 22.48 -68.49
N ARG A 9 -15.51 21.73 -67.64
CA ARG A 9 -15.21 20.30 -67.40
C ARG A 9 -14.31 20.26 -66.12
N TYR A 10 -14.32 19.15 -65.36
CA TYR A 10 -13.30 18.65 -64.38
C TYR A 10 -13.14 19.26 -62.95
N GLY A 11 -13.00 18.37 -61.94
CA GLY A 11 -12.08 18.57 -60.81
C GLY A 11 -12.51 18.15 -59.38
N SER A 12 -12.07 16.95 -58.97
CA SER A 12 -12.00 16.30 -57.63
C SER A 12 -12.00 17.09 -56.30
N THR A 13 -12.58 16.48 -55.25
CA THR A 13 -12.08 16.21 -53.85
C THR A 13 -13.29 15.70 -53.03
N GLY A 14 -13.32 14.64 -52.23
CA GLY A 14 -12.30 13.83 -51.59
C GLY A 14 -12.36 13.98 -50.07
N GLU A 15 -13.35 13.42 -49.36
CA GLU A 15 -13.25 13.11 -47.91
C GLU A 15 -14.14 11.92 -47.49
N PRO A 16 -13.73 11.11 -46.49
CA PRO A 16 -14.20 9.75 -46.29
C PRO A 16 -15.36 9.64 -45.28
N LEU A 17 -16.26 8.70 -45.57
CA LEU A 17 -17.38 8.31 -44.72
C LEU A 17 -16.89 7.80 -43.36
N LEU A 18 -17.07 8.63 -42.32
CA LEU A 18 -16.94 8.24 -40.93
C LEU A 18 -17.85 7.04 -40.64
N GLY A 19 -17.26 6.02 -40.03
CA GLY A 19 -17.92 4.78 -39.63
C GLY A 19 -19.20 5.04 -38.85
N ARG A 20 -20.31 4.57 -39.40
CA ARG A 20 -21.57 4.42 -38.70
C ARG A 20 -21.34 3.37 -37.61
N SER A 21 -21.03 3.83 -36.40
CA SER A 21 -21.13 3.04 -35.18
C SER A 21 -22.47 2.32 -35.21
N ALA A 22 -22.44 0.99 -35.30
CA ALA A 22 -23.63 0.17 -35.12
C ALA A 22 -24.13 0.41 -33.69
N SER A 23 -25.06 1.34 -33.54
CA SER A 23 -25.86 1.50 -32.35
C SER A 23 -26.65 0.21 -32.18
N MET A 24 -26.23 -0.65 -31.26
CA MET A 24 -27.06 -1.73 -30.77
C MET A 24 -28.40 -1.16 -30.28
N PRO A 25 -29.54 -1.80 -30.58
CA PRO A 25 -30.84 -1.27 -30.23
C PRO A 25 -30.96 -1.11 -28.71
N VAL A 26 -31.46 0.05 -28.30
CA VAL A 26 -31.67 0.55 -26.92
C VAL A 26 -32.84 -0.16 -26.22
N ASN A 27 -33.06 -1.44 -26.50
CA ASN A 27 -33.94 -2.29 -25.71
C ASN A 27 -33.05 -3.16 -24.82
N ALA A 28 -32.44 -2.51 -23.83
CA ALA A 28 -31.71 -3.19 -22.77
C ALA A 28 -32.64 -4.22 -22.12
N LEU A 29 -32.21 -5.48 -22.07
CA LEU A 29 -32.78 -6.49 -21.19
C LEU A 29 -32.81 -5.92 -19.77
N ARG A 30 -33.98 -5.44 -19.31
CA ARG A 30 -34.28 -5.21 -17.89
C ARG A 30 -34.42 -6.58 -17.24
N GLY A 31 -33.30 -7.27 -17.08
CA GLY A 31 -33.19 -8.57 -16.43
C GLY A 31 -31.94 -8.61 -15.57
N ASP A 32 -31.90 -9.51 -14.60
CA ASP A 32 -30.67 -9.76 -13.86
C ASP A 32 -29.56 -10.22 -14.83
N PRO A 33 -28.33 -9.70 -14.71
CA PRO A 33 -27.24 -10.09 -15.59
C PRO A 33 -26.93 -11.59 -15.42
N PRO A 34 -26.58 -12.31 -16.50
CA PRO A 34 -26.15 -13.69 -16.43
C PRO A 34 -24.95 -13.83 -15.49
N LEU A 35 -24.75 -15.02 -14.91
CA LEU A 35 -23.81 -15.25 -13.80
C LEU A 35 -22.39 -14.81 -14.15
N VAL A 36 -21.95 -15.07 -15.39
CA VAL A 36 -20.64 -14.64 -15.90
C VAL A 36 -20.51 -13.12 -15.93
N ASP A 37 -21.49 -12.42 -16.50
CA ASP A 37 -21.48 -10.96 -16.56
C ASP A 37 -21.56 -10.39 -15.13
N ARG A 38 -22.35 -10.99 -14.24
CA ARG A 38 -22.45 -10.53 -12.84
C ARG A 38 -21.14 -10.66 -12.07
N LEU A 39 -20.32 -11.67 -12.38
CA LEU A 39 -19.06 -11.96 -11.70
C LEU A 39 -17.88 -11.14 -12.24
N PHE A 40 -17.81 -10.94 -13.56
CA PHE A 40 -16.61 -10.43 -14.24
C PHE A 40 -16.80 -9.10 -14.97
N SER A 41 -18.03 -8.71 -15.31
CA SER A 41 -18.23 -7.42 -15.99
C SER A 41 -18.06 -6.25 -15.02
N SER A 42 -17.55 -5.13 -15.55
CA SER A 42 -17.31 -3.95 -14.73
C SER A 42 -18.64 -3.31 -14.27
N PRO A 43 -18.68 -2.64 -13.11
CA PRO A 43 -19.93 -2.06 -12.59
C PRO A 43 -20.59 -1.05 -13.54
N LEU A 44 -19.78 -0.30 -14.28
CA LEU A 44 -20.24 0.70 -15.23
C LEU A 44 -20.65 0.07 -16.57
N ASP A 45 -20.10 -1.08 -16.96
CA ASP A 45 -20.63 -1.86 -18.09
C ASP A 45 -21.95 -2.53 -17.72
N GLN A 46 -22.10 -2.99 -16.48
CA GLN A 46 -23.39 -3.49 -15.97
C GLN A 46 -24.46 -2.39 -15.99
N TYR A 47 -24.07 -1.15 -15.69
CA TYR A 47 -24.97 -0.01 -15.81
C TYR A 47 -25.37 0.26 -17.26
N LYS A 48 -24.41 0.29 -18.19
CA LYS A 48 -24.69 0.54 -19.62
C LYS A 48 -25.52 -0.56 -20.27
N ARG A 49 -25.28 -1.84 -19.93
CA ARG A 49 -25.93 -3.00 -20.56
C ARG A 49 -27.26 -3.40 -19.92
N PHE A 50 -27.34 -3.37 -18.59
CA PHE A 50 -28.47 -3.90 -17.81
C PHE A 50 -29.19 -2.82 -16.96
N GLY A 51 -28.74 -1.56 -17.01
CA GLY A 51 -29.33 -0.46 -16.22
C GLY A 51 -29.05 -0.53 -14.71
N LYS A 52 -28.17 -1.44 -14.26
CA LYS A 52 -27.87 -1.66 -12.85
C LYS A 52 -26.95 -0.56 -12.32
N ARG A 53 -27.43 0.27 -11.39
CA ARG A 53 -26.66 1.41 -10.84
C ARG A 53 -25.38 0.91 -10.12
N PRO A 54 -24.21 1.55 -10.33
CA PRO A 54 -22.94 1.14 -9.73
C PRO A 54 -22.80 1.62 -8.28
N VAL A 55 -23.77 1.28 -7.43
CA VAL A 55 -23.88 1.78 -6.04
C VAL A 55 -22.63 1.43 -5.21
N ALA A 56 -22.07 0.23 -5.39
CA ALA A 56 -20.87 -0.21 -4.68
C ALA A 56 -19.64 0.68 -4.95
N MET A 57 -19.44 1.06 -6.23
CA MET A 57 -18.35 1.94 -6.63
C MET A 57 -18.54 3.35 -6.06
N ALA A 58 -19.76 3.88 -6.12
CA ALA A 58 -20.07 5.19 -5.55
C ALA A 58 -19.83 5.25 -4.04
N ILE A 59 -20.25 4.21 -3.29
CA ILE A 59 -20.02 4.10 -1.85
C ILE A 59 -18.52 4.09 -1.54
N ASN A 60 -17.71 3.29 -2.25
CA ASN A 60 -16.28 3.18 -1.95
C ASN A 60 -15.50 4.46 -2.31
N VAL A 61 -15.86 5.14 -3.39
CA VAL A 61 -15.28 6.45 -3.74
C VAL A 61 -15.64 7.48 -2.67
N LEU A 62 -16.91 7.55 -2.28
CA LEU A 62 -17.37 8.47 -1.23
C LEU A 62 -16.67 8.18 0.11
N LEU A 63 -16.61 6.90 0.50
CA LEU A 63 -15.93 6.43 1.70
C LEU A 63 -14.47 6.84 1.73
N ALA A 64 -13.74 6.69 0.62
CA ALA A 64 -12.34 7.10 0.53
C ALA A 64 -12.16 8.62 0.67
N LEU A 65 -13.01 9.42 0.03
CA LEU A 65 -12.96 10.88 0.14
C LEU A 65 -13.27 11.36 1.57
N ILE A 66 -14.30 10.78 2.21
CA ILE A 66 -14.65 11.12 3.60
C ILE A 66 -13.53 10.69 4.55
N THR A 67 -13.02 9.46 4.41
CA THR A 67 -11.92 8.95 5.26
C THR A 67 -10.68 9.83 5.13
N LEU A 68 -10.34 10.26 3.91
CA LEU A 68 -9.23 11.18 3.68
C LEU A 68 -9.47 12.54 4.34
N ALA A 69 -10.65 13.13 4.15
CA ALA A 69 -10.99 14.43 4.75
C ALA A 69 -10.92 14.41 6.28
N VAL A 70 -11.47 13.35 6.90
CA VAL A 70 -11.42 13.14 8.35
C VAL A 70 -9.97 12.94 8.81
N ALA A 71 -9.18 12.11 8.13
CA ALA A 71 -7.78 11.88 8.47
C ALA A 71 -6.94 13.16 8.38
N VAL A 72 -7.14 13.97 7.33
CA VAL A 72 -6.47 15.26 7.17
C VAL A 72 -6.81 16.22 8.32
N GLU A 73 -8.04 16.23 8.81
CA GLU A 73 -8.39 17.05 9.97
C GLU A 73 -7.64 16.60 11.22
N PHE A 74 -7.62 15.30 11.50
CA PHE A 74 -6.87 14.77 12.65
C PHE A 74 -5.38 15.06 12.52
N ILE A 75 -4.80 14.99 11.32
CA ILE A 75 -3.41 15.37 11.07
C ILE A 75 -3.18 16.85 11.36
N ASN A 76 -4.02 17.74 10.81
CA ASN A 76 -3.87 19.18 10.97
C ASN A 76 -4.01 19.62 12.43
N VAL A 77 -4.99 19.07 13.14
CA VAL A 77 -5.26 19.39 14.55
C VAL A 77 -4.17 18.83 15.46
N ASN A 78 -3.80 17.55 15.31
CA ASN A 78 -2.91 16.91 16.27
C ASN A 78 -1.42 17.07 15.92
N VAL A 79 -1.02 16.83 14.67
CA VAL A 79 0.42 16.76 14.31
C VAL A 79 1.08 18.14 14.36
N ARG A 80 0.39 19.18 13.88
CA ARG A 80 0.97 20.54 13.88
C ARG A 80 1.13 21.09 15.29
N HIS A 81 0.08 20.98 16.10
CA HIS A 81 0.10 21.36 17.51
C HIS A 81 1.19 20.57 18.24
N ALA A 82 1.12 19.23 18.20
CA ALA A 82 2.06 18.39 18.93
C ALA A 82 3.52 18.58 18.50
N SER A 83 3.79 18.77 17.20
CA SER A 83 5.14 19.03 16.73
C SER A 83 5.70 20.35 17.24
N GLN A 84 4.87 21.39 17.38
CA GLN A 84 5.33 22.68 17.91
C GLN A 84 5.58 22.62 19.41
N SER A 85 4.68 22.03 20.20
CA SER A 85 4.89 21.85 21.64
C SER A 85 6.15 21.02 21.90
N LEU A 86 6.35 19.95 21.12
CA LEU A 86 7.54 19.10 21.24
C LEU A 86 8.84 19.85 20.93
N ARG A 87 8.87 20.72 19.91
CA ARG A 87 10.04 21.58 19.63
C ARG A 87 10.33 22.52 20.79
N HIS A 88 9.29 23.08 21.41
CA HIS A 88 9.46 23.93 22.58
C HIS A 88 10.02 23.16 23.77
N PHE A 89 9.47 21.97 24.08
CA PHE A 89 9.98 21.14 25.17
C PHE A 89 11.43 20.69 24.97
N TYR A 90 11.82 20.27 23.76
CA TYR A 90 13.23 19.96 23.49
C TYR A 90 14.12 21.20 23.61
N GLY A 91 13.66 22.36 23.14
CA GLY A 91 14.40 23.63 23.26
C GLY A 91 14.60 24.10 24.70
N VAL A 92 13.61 23.88 25.56
CA VAL A 92 13.62 24.34 26.94
C VAL A 92 14.31 23.32 27.86
N LEU A 93 13.94 22.04 27.77
CA LEU A 93 14.37 20.98 28.70
C LEU A 93 15.66 20.26 28.29
N VAL A 94 15.97 20.15 27.00
CA VAL A 94 17.08 19.29 26.50
C VAL A 94 18.20 20.07 25.83
N ALA A 95 17.94 21.28 25.31
CA ALA A 95 18.84 21.96 24.37
C ALA A 95 20.33 21.97 24.76
N SER A 96 21.16 21.76 23.74
CA SER A 96 22.60 21.52 23.86
C SER A 96 23.44 22.80 23.91
N SER A 97 22.90 23.96 23.51
CA SER A 97 23.59 25.25 23.44
C SER A 97 22.60 26.40 23.62
N ASP A 98 23.04 27.49 24.25
CA ASP A 98 22.28 28.75 24.38
C ASP A 98 22.08 29.46 23.02
N SER A 99 22.71 28.96 21.95
CA SER A 99 22.55 29.47 20.60
C SER A 99 21.42 28.72 19.85
N PRO A 100 20.26 29.37 19.56
CA PRO A 100 19.14 28.71 18.87
C PRO A 100 19.44 28.30 17.42
N LYS A 101 20.60 28.71 16.86
CA LYS A 101 21.03 28.39 15.48
C LYS A 101 21.84 27.08 15.38
N GLU A 102 22.49 26.64 16.46
CA GLU A 102 23.19 25.34 16.53
C GLU A 102 22.25 24.19 16.89
N ASN A 103 21.06 24.49 17.42
CA ASN A 103 19.97 23.54 17.65
C ASN A 103 19.29 23.16 16.31
N GLY A 104 20.10 22.75 15.34
CA GLY A 104 19.74 22.38 13.98
C GLY A 104 18.73 21.24 13.96
N GLY A 105 17.45 21.59 13.99
CA GLY A 105 16.35 20.69 13.70
C GLY A 105 16.14 19.57 14.72
N LEU A 106 15.10 18.78 14.45
CA LEU A 106 14.61 17.66 15.24
C LEU A 106 15.62 16.48 15.40
N HIS A 107 16.90 16.68 15.02
CA HIS A 107 17.86 15.63 14.71
C HIS A 107 18.69 15.13 15.89
N ASN A 108 19.01 15.96 16.88
CA ASN A 108 19.64 15.49 18.13
C ASN A 108 18.66 15.65 19.30
N ARG A 109 17.92 14.57 19.60
CA ARG A 109 16.95 14.49 20.71
C ARG A 109 17.60 14.15 22.06
N GLN A 110 18.92 14.24 22.14
CA GLN A 110 19.71 13.86 23.31
C GLN A 110 20.87 14.82 23.53
N LYS A 111 21.17 15.11 24.80
CA LYS A 111 22.33 15.89 25.24
C LYS A 111 23.25 14.98 26.05
N LEU A 112 24.51 14.90 25.66
CA LEU A 112 25.53 14.15 26.40
C LEU A 112 25.97 14.97 27.62
N ILE A 113 26.20 14.27 28.73
CA ILE A 113 26.59 14.81 30.02
C ILE A 113 27.94 14.19 30.35
N ASP A 114 28.99 15.00 30.30
CA ASP A 114 30.38 14.55 30.43
C ASP A 114 30.96 14.79 31.83
N SER A 115 30.35 15.69 32.60
CA SER A 115 30.81 16.07 33.94
C SER A 115 29.67 16.19 34.94
N GLU A 116 30.01 16.07 36.22
CA GLU A 116 29.08 16.32 37.32
C GLU A 116 28.56 17.77 37.32
N THR A 117 29.39 18.70 36.84
CA THR A 117 28.98 20.09 36.61
C THR A 117 27.94 20.21 35.50
N ASP A 118 28.03 19.41 34.43
CA ASP A 118 27.01 19.38 33.37
C ASP A 118 25.70 18.76 33.86
N LEU A 119 25.79 17.75 34.75
CA LEU A 119 24.62 17.18 35.42
C LEU A 119 23.94 18.25 36.29
N ALA A 120 24.70 18.95 37.14
CA ALA A 120 24.19 20.03 37.98
C ALA A 120 23.56 21.16 37.14
N HIS A 121 24.22 21.62 36.06
CA HIS A 121 23.66 22.61 35.14
C HIS A 121 22.36 22.12 34.49
N SER A 122 22.28 20.85 34.11
CA SER A 122 21.08 20.27 33.49
C SER A 122 19.94 20.11 34.49
N LEU A 123 20.22 19.76 35.75
CA LEU A 123 19.23 19.70 36.83
C LEU A 123 18.69 21.09 37.19
N VAL A 124 19.57 22.10 37.32
CA VAL A 124 19.16 23.51 37.52
C VAL A 124 18.32 24.00 36.35
N ARG A 125 18.71 23.65 35.11
CA ARG A 125 17.92 23.97 33.93
C ARG A 125 16.55 23.33 33.99
N LEU A 126 16.43 22.05 34.34
CA LEU A 126 15.13 21.37 34.48
C LEU A 126 14.26 22.03 35.57
N ALA A 127 14.86 22.38 36.72
CA ALA A 127 14.16 23.07 37.81
C ALA A 127 13.66 24.46 37.37
N THR A 128 14.53 25.32 36.85
CA THR A 128 14.19 26.68 36.40
C THR A 128 13.23 26.68 35.21
N SER A 129 13.48 25.80 34.25
CA SER A 129 12.67 25.67 33.04
C SER A 129 11.29 25.10 33.31
N SER A 130 11.12 24.29 34.36
CA SER A 130 9.79 23.82 34.76
C SER A 130 8.88 24.96 35.23
N VAL A 131 9.47 26.05 35.76
CA VAL A 131 8.75 27.26 36.18
C VAL A 131 8.47 28.17 35.00
N THR A 132 9.44 28.36 34.10
CA THR A 132 9.29 29.22 32.91
C THR A 132 8.57 28.53 31.74
N LEU A 133 8.20 27.26 31.88
CA LEU A 133 7.51 26.49 30.84
C LEU A 133 6.20 27.17 30.40
N ALA A 134 5.55 27.91 31.30
CA ALA A 134 4.33 28.68 31.01
C ALA A 134 4.58 29.91 30.11
N GLU A 135 5.81 30.41 30.02
CA GLU A 135 6.17 31.61 29.25
C GLU A 135 6.45 31.26 27.78
N SER A 136 5.39 30.91 27.03
CA SER A 136 5.48 30.70 25.59
C SER A 136 4.62 31.69 24.81
N ALA A 137 5.19 32.26 23.75
CA ALA A 137 4.48 33.25 22.94
C ALA A 137 3.32 32.67 22.11
N THR A 138 3.26 31.34 21.94
CA THR A 138 2.29 30.67 21.05
C THR A 138 1.38 29.68 21.72
N ASN A 139 1.81 29.13 22.87
CA ASN A 139 1.11 28.08 23.58
C ASN A 139 0.92 28.48 25.04
N ASP A 140 -0.17 28.03 25.66
CA ASP A 140 -0.41 28.19 27.09
C ASP A 140 -0.18 26.85 27.77
N TYR A 141 0.81 26.79 28.67
CA TYR A 141 1.18 25.57 29.36
C TYR A 141 0.80 25.66 30.83
N GLN A 142 0.02 24.68 31.29
CA GLN A 142 -0.39 24.53 32.68
C GLN A 142 0.29 23.29 33.27
N LEU A 143 1.13 23.50 34.27
CA LEU A 143 1.82 22.42 34.98
C LEU A 143 0.84 21.74 35.94
N ILE A 144 0.50 20.47 35.69
CA ILE A 144 -0.38 19.68 36.57
C ILE A 144 0.44 19.01 37.67
N GLN A 145 1.56 18.42 37.25
CA GLN A 145 2.50 17.76 38.13
C GLN A 145 3.84 18.46 37.92
N SER A 146 4.14 19.34 38.86
CA SER A 146 5.41 20.04 38.92
C SER A 146 6.49 19.08 39.42
N PRO A 147 7.69 19.08 38.80
CA PRO A 147 8.83 18.40 39.38
C PRO A 147 9.36 19.15 40.62
N MET A 148 9.01 20.44 40.78
CA MET A 148 9.31 21.25 41.95
C MET A 148 8.17 21.17 42.98
N GLN A 149 8.47 20.68 44.19
CA GLN A 149 7.57 20.66 45.34
C GLN A 149 8.26 21.30 46.55
N ASP A 150 7.64 22.31 47.16
CA ASP A 150 8.16 23.05 48.32
C ASP A 150 9.62 23.56 48.17
N GLY A 151 10.00 23.92 46.94
CA GLY A 151 11.36 24.41 46.64
C GLY A 151 12.40 23.30 46.45
N ALA A 152 12.01 22.03 46.47
CA ALA A 152 12.85 20.88 46.14
C ALA A 152 12.47 20.23 44.80
N LEU A 153 13.47 19.77 44.05
CA LEU A 153 13.28 19.05 42.79
C LEU A 153 13.12 17.55 43.06
N THR A 154 11.99 16.98 42.66
CA THR A 154 11.70 15.56 42.83
C THR A 154 12.40 14.75 41.75
N LEU A 155 13.20 13.78 42.18
CA LEU A 155 13.99 12.89 41.34
C LEU A 155 13.56 11.44 41.61
N MET A 156 13.36 10.66 40.55
CA MET A 156 13.21 9.21 40.66
C MET A 156 14.49 8.55 40.15
N VAL A 157 15.21 7.89 41.03
CA VAL A 157 16.49 7.23 40.74
C VAL A 157 16.28 5.72 40.72
N VAL A 158 16.65 5.08 39.63
CA VAL A 158 16.71 3.62 39.53
C VAL A 158 18.15 3.22 39.74
N VAL A 159 18.44 2.51 40.83
CA VAL A 159 19.78 2.00 41.15
C VAL A 159 19.96 0.62 40.50
N GLU A 160 21.18 0.31 40.07
CA GLU A 160 21.53 -0.83 39.22
C GLU A 160 21.15 -2.21 39.82
N ASP A 161 21.09 -2.32 41.15
CA ASP A 161 20.80 -3.56 41.89
C ASP A 161 19.42 -3.61 42.56
N SER A 162 18.60 -2.58 42.41
CA SER A 162 17.28 -2.48 43.06
C SER A 162 16.15 -2.37 42.03
N SER A 163 15.11 -3.20 42.16
CA SER A 163 13.93 -3.12 41.30
C SER A 163 12.98 -1.97 41.65
N GLU A 164 13.11 -1.36 42.82
CA GLU A 164 12.26 -0.25 43.26
C GLU A 164 12.98 1.10 43.08
N PRO A 165 12.33 2.10 42.45
CA PRO A 165 12.92 3.42 42.29
C PRO A 165 12.98 4.16 43.64
N VAL A 166 14.13 4.78 43.93
CA VAL A 166 14.32 5.66 45.08
C VAL A 166 13.87 7.06 44.70
N LEU A 167 13.00 7.66 45.53
CA LEU A 167 12.57 9.04 45.35
C LEU A 167 13.46 9.96 46.18
N LEU A 168 14.17 10.88 45.52
CA LEU A 168 15.01 11.90 46.16
C LEU A 168 14.41 13.29 45.94
N ALA A 169 14.59 14.20 46.90
CA ALA A 169 14.08 15.57 46.82
C ALA A 169 15.24 16.56 46.95
N LEU A 170 15.73 17.08 45.83
CA LEU A 170 16.93 17.92 45.78
C LEU A 170 16.60 19.36 46.20
N PRO A 171 17.06 19.83 47.38
CA PRO A 171 16.61 21.09 47.95
C PRO A 171 17.21 22.30 47.20
N ASN A 172 16.42 23.36 47.05
CA ASN A 172 16.83 24.62 46.43
C ASN A 172 17.51 24.43 45.06
N ALA A 173 16.91 23.63 44.19
CA ALA A 173 17.47 23.27 42.87
C ALA A 173 17.51 24.42 41.83
N THR A 174 17.28 25.66 42.24
CA THR A 174 17.22 26.84 41.36
C THR A 174 18.57 27.49 41.11
N THR A 175 19.56 27.26 41.98
CA THR A 175 20.91 27.80 41.87
C THR A 175 21.94 26.69 41.64
N PHE A 176 22.97 26.98 40.84
CA PHE A 176 24.03 26.00 40.56
C PHE A 176 24.79 25.59 41.82
N ASP A 177 25.16 26.56 42.66
CA ASP A 177 25.97 26.30 43.85
C ASP A 177 25.26 25.41 44.88
N SER A 178 23.94 25.52 45.02
CA SER A 178 23.16 24.67 45.94
C SER A 178 23.02 23.24 45.42
N VAL A 179 22.82 23.05 44.12
CA VAL A 179 22.76 21.73 43.49
C VAL A 179 24.12 21.06 43.55
N ARG A 180 25.20 21.79 43.26
CA ARG A 180 26.58 21.33 43.39
C ARG A 180 26.87 20.87 44.82
N ALA A 181 26.58 21.71 45.81
CA ALA A 181 26.78 21.38 47.22
C ALA A 181 25.96 20.16 47.67
N SER A 182 24.72 20.02 47.19
CA SER A 182 23.89 18.85 47.51
C SER A 182 24.44 17.55 46.90
N LEU A 183 25.05 17.62 45.71
CA LEU A 183 25.66 16.44 45.07
C LEU A 183 27.01 16.05 45.72
N ASP A 184 27.78 17.04 46.18
CA ASP A 184 29.12 16.83 46.76
C ASP A 184 29.09 16.50 48.27
N ASP A 185 28.24 17.18 49.07
CA ASP A 185 28.32 17.19 50.53
C ASP A 185 27.26 16.33 51.24
N ASP A 186 26.14 16.01 50.57
CA ASP A 186 25.02 15.30 51.20
C ASP A 186 25.10 13.77 50.96
N PRO A 187 25.18 12.95 52.03
CA PRO A 187 25.26 11.49 51.90
C PRO A 187 24.04 10.86 51.22
N GLU A 188 22.87 11.54 51.20
CA GLU A 188 21.66 11.06 50.52
C GLU A 188 21.79 11.11 48.99
N PHE A 189 22.62 12.01 48.46
CA PHE A 189 22.84 12.23 47.03
C PHE A 189 24.19 11.69 46.52
N ALA A 190 24.98 11.04 47.38
CA ALA A 190 26.25 10.42 47.01
C ALA A 190 26.13 9.43 45.83
N ILE A 191 24.98 8.78 45.68
CA ILE A 191 24.64 7.87 44.57
C ILE A 191 24.60 8.63 43.23
N LEU A 192 24.15 9.88 43.23
CA LEU A 192 24.08 10.75 42.04
C LEU A 192 25.43 11.35 41.68
N GLY A 193 26.19 11.82 42.69
CA GLY A 193 27.51 12.43 42.50
C GLY A 193 28.55 11.48 41.89
N GLN A 194 28.41 10.17 42.14
CA GLN A 194 29.30 9.14 41.58
C GLN A 194 28.73 8.45 40.32
N HIS A 195 27.56 8.87 39.83
CA HIS A 195 26.86 8.21 38.71
C HIS A 195 26.53 6.72 38.96
N HIS A 196 26.35 6.30 40.22
CA HIS A 196 25.98 4.94 40.61
C HIS A 196 24.45 4.69 40.44
N PHE A 197 23.90 5.01 39.27
CA PHE A 197 22.49 4.80 38.97
C PHE A 197 22.29 4.35 37.52
N SER A 198 21.29 3.49 37.28
CA SER A 198 20.96 3.02 35.93
C SER A 198 20.18 4.08 35.15
N SER A 199 19.25 4.77 35.81
CA SER A 199 18.55 5.92 35.23
C SER A 199 18.05 6.89 36.30
N LEU A 200 18.11 8.18 36.00
CA LEU A 200 17.59 9.27 36.82
C LEU A 200 16.49 9.97 36.03
N MET A 201 15.29 10.04 36.59
CA MET A 201 14.09 10.56 35.93
C MET A 201 13.52 11.75 36.68
N VAL A 202 13.06 12.76 35.95
CA VAL A 202 12.40 13.95 36.49
C VAL A 202 10.98 14.03 35.93
N PRO A 203 10.00 13.33 36.52
CA PRO A 203 8.66 13.24 35.95
C PRO A 203 7.92 14.59 36.07
N MET A 204 7.30 15.02 34.99
CA MET A 204 6.42 16.19 34.98
C MET A 204 5.21 15.97 34.07
N LYS A 205 4.08 16.60 34.42
CA LYS A 205 2.87 16.58 33.59
C LYS A 205 2.44 17.98 33.24
N VAL A 206 2.21 18.21 31.96
CA VAL A 206 1.92 19.51 31.38
C VAL A 206 0.63 19.40 30.56
N HIS A 207 -0.33 20.27 30.84
CA HIS A 207 -1.43 20.54 29.91
C HIS A 207 -1.02 21.68 28.98
N ASP A 208 -1.08 21.45 27.68
CA ASP A 208 -1.00 22.50 26.66
C ASP A 208 -2.44 22.86 26.30
N THR A 209 -2.95 24.00 26.78
CA THR A 209 -4.38 24.38 26.75
C THR A 209 -4.75 25.24 25.55
N GLN A 210 -3.77 25.81 24.86
CA GLN A 210 -4.01 26.71 23.75
C GLN A 210 -2.88 26.61 22.73
N TYR A 211 -3.26 26.57 21.45
CA TYR A 211 -2.32 26.74 20.35
C TYR A 211 -2.83 27.82 19.41
N ARG A 212 -2.12 28.95 19.40
CA ARG A 212 -2.57 30.18 18.70
C ARG A 212 -3.98 30.58 19.18
N ASP A 213 -4.97 30.60 18.29
CA ASP A 213 -6.35 30.99 18.60
C ASP A 213 -7.30 29.79 18.85
N GLU A 214 -6.80 28.57 18.73
CA GLU A 214 -7.60 27.36 18.89
C GLU A 214 -7.43 26.77 20.30
N ARG A 215 -8.56 26.62 21.02
CA ARG A 215 -8.62 26.00 22.34
C ARG A 215 -8.65 24.47 22.21
N PHE A 216 -7.48 23.88 22.05
CA PHE A 216 -7.26 22.44 22.09
C PHE A 216 -6.35 22.10 23.26
N CYS A 217 -6.73 21.10 24.06
CA CYS A 217 -5.94 20.68 25.21
C CYS A 217 -5.22 19.35 24.95
N LEU A 218 -3.89 19.37 25.04
CA LEU A 218 -3.03 18.18 25.05
C LEU A 218 -2.41 17.94 26.43
N GLU A 219 -2.50 16.71 26.92
CA GLU A 219 -1.86 16.25 28.14
C GLU A 219 -0.54 15.57 27.80
N TRP A 220 0.56 16.17 28.24
CA TRP A 220 1.92 15.67 28.06
C TRP A 220 2.43 15.10 29.37
N SER A 221 2.80 13.83 29.34
CA SER A 221 3.63 13.21 30.38
C SER A 221 5.07 13.24 29.89
N LEU A 222 5.85 14.17 30.41
CA LEU A 222 7.26 14.35 30.06
C LEU A 222 8.09 13.74 31.17
N THR A 223 9.06 12.90 30.81
CA THR A 223 9.95 12.28 31.80
C THR A 223 11.39 12.46 31.33
N PRO A 224 11.99 13.65 31.45
CA PRO A 224 13.43 13.81 31.24
C PRO A 224 14.20 12.71 31.99
N THR A 225 14.98 11.93 31.26
CA THR A 225 15.72 10.79 31.78
C THR A 225 17.19 10.93 31.46
N PHE A 226 18.03 10.89 32.49
CA PHE A 226 19.45 10.69 32.38
C PHE A 226 19.71 9.20 32.49
N ALA A 227 20.25 8.60 31.43
CA ALA A 227 20.59 7.18 31.40
C ALA A 227 21.94 7.01 30.70
N GLU A 228 22.64 5.93 31.02
CA GLU A 228 23.92 5.63 30.37
C GLU A 228 23.72 5.39 28.87
N ASN A 229 24.53 6.04 28.04
CA ASN A 229 24.49 5.93 26.58
C ASN A 229 25.38 4.78 26.04
N GLY A 230 25.80 3.85 26.91
CA GLY A 230 26.66 2.71 26.58
C GLY A 230 28.15 3.03 26.39
N ASN A 231 28.55 4.30 26.48
CA ASN A 231 29.93 4.76 26.41
C ASN A 231 30.49 5.19 27.78
N GLY A 232 29.83 4.82 28.89
CA GLY A 232 30.14 5.36 30.23
C GLY A 232 29.78 6.85 30.41
N GLN A 233 29.09 7.45 29.44
CA GLN A 233 28.57 8.82 29.50
C GLN A 233 27.06 8.79 29.75
N LEU A 234 26.57 9.77 30.51
CA LEU A 234 25.14 9.98 30.70
C LEU A 234 24.56 10.76 29.52
N ALA A 235 23.40 10.34 29.02
CA ALA A 235 22.63 11.08 28.04
C ALA A 235 21.31 11.53 28.64
N LEU A 236 21.02 12.84 28.53
CA LEU A 236 19.71 13.40 28.80
C LEU A 236 18.82 13.18 27.59
N GLN A 237 17.81 12.34 27.76
CA GLN A 237 16.75 12.08 26.80
C GLN A 237 15.42 12.61 27.33
N LEU A 238 14.48 12.88 26.43
CA LEU A 238 13.13 13.31 26.79
C LEU A 238 12.11 12.32 26.22
N PRO A 239 11.90 11.16 26.86
CA PRO A 239 10.73 10.34 26.59
C PRO A 239 9.46 11.10 26.99
N TYR A 240 8.42 10.92 26.17
CA TYR A 240 7.14 11.58 26.37
C TYR A 240 5.98 10.68 25.95
N HIS A 241 4.85 10.88 26.60
CA HIS A 241 3.55 10.36 26.19
C HIS A 241 2.58 11.52 26.04
N VAL A 242 1.82 11.56 24.95
CA VAL A 242 0.87 12.64 24.69
C VAL A 242 -0.56 12.10 24.53
N ARG A 243 -1.51 12.72 25.22
CA ARG A 243 -2.94 12.38 25.19
C ARG A 243 -3.77 13.63 24.97
N SER A 244 -5.03 13.46 24.59
CA SER A 244 -6.02 14.55 24.62
C SER A 244 -6.54 14.76 26.05
N CYS A 245 -6.64 15.99 26.56
CA CYS A 245 -7.16 16.23 27.93
C CYS A 245 -8.67 15.95 28.05
N ALA A 246 -9.40 16.18 26.96
CA ALA A 246 -10.84 15.99 26.88
C ALA A 246 -11.19 15.27 25.58
N GLY A 247 -12.45 14.82 25.52
CA GLY A 247 -13.04 14.21 24.33
C GLY A 247 -12.96 15.09 23.09
N VAL A 248 -13.39 14.52 21.98
CA VAL A 248 -13.30 15.05 20.63
C VAL A 248 -13.98 16.43 20.49
N HIS A 249 -13.26 17.53 20.75
CA HIS A 249 -13.67 18.89 20.34
C HIS A 249 -13.44 19.06 18.83
N LEU A 250 -14.11 18.24 18.03
CA LEU A 250 -14.06 18.36 16.58
C LEU A 250 -15.01 19.47 16.13
N ARG A 251 -14.59 20.16 15.07
CA ARG A 251 -15.50 20.99 14.30
C ARG A 251 -16.69 20.13 13.82
N LEU A 252 -17.87 20.73 13.73
CA LEU A 252 -19.12 20.04 13.38
C LEU A 252 -18.98 19.15 12.14
N TRP A 253 -18.27 19.64 11.12
CA TRP A 253 -18.06 18.89 9.87
C TRP A 253 -17.24 17.61 10.06
N ALA A 254 -16.30 17.58 11.01
CA ALA A 254 -15.50 16.39 11.27
C ALA A 254 -16.30 15.34 12.06
N VAL A 255 -17.22 15.77 12.95
CA VAL A 255 -18.21 14.89 13.59
C VAL A 255 -19.15 14.29 12.55
N VAL A 256 -19.70 15.12 11.64
CA VAL A 256 -20.51 14.66 10.52
C VAL A 256 -19.71 13.71 9.61
N GLY A 257 -18.43 13.99 9.40
CA GLY A 257 -17.50 13.15 8.66
C GLY A 257 -17.33 11.77 9.29
N LEU A 258 -17.15 11.68 10.62
CA LEU A 258 -17.04 10.42 11.34
C LEU A 258 -18.31 9.57 11.24
N TRP A 259 -19.49 10.18 11.41
CA TRP A 259 -20.76 9.47 11.22
C TRP A 259 -20.95 8.99 9.78
N SER A 260 -20.59 9.83 8.81
CA SER A 260 -20.67 9.48 7.39
C SER A 260 -19.67 8.39 7.02
N MET A 261 -18.47 8.41 7.60
CA MET A 261 -17.44 7.37 7.47
C MET A 261 -17.93 6.03 8.05
N LEU A 262 -18.58 6.05 9.22
CA LEU A 262 -19.17 4.85 9.82
C LEU A 262 -20.29 4.28 8.95
N ALA A 263 -21.23 5.12 8.51
CA ALA A 263 -22.34 4.70 7.67
C ALA A 263 -21.86 4.13 6.33
N CYS A 264 -20.93 4.81 5.65
CA CYS A 264 -20.36 4.35 4.39
C CYS A 264 -19.48 3.10 4.56
N GLY A 265 -18.73 3.00 5.66
CA GLY A 265 -17.90 1.85 6.00
C GLY A 265 -18.72 0.60 6.24
N ILE A 266 -19.82 0.71 7.00
CA ILE A 266 -20.78 -0.38 7.22
C ILE A 266 -21.47 -0.75 5.90
N ALA A 267 -21.95 0.22 5.13
CA ALA A 267 -22.59 -0.04 3.84
C ALA A 267 -21.64 -0.76 2.87
N SER A 268 -20.39 -0.31 2.77
CA SER A 268 -19.34 -0.96 1.98
C SER A 268 -19.04 -2.38 2.47
N ALA A 269 -18.96 -2.58 3.79
CA ALA A 269 -18.73 -3.90 4.38
C ALA A 269 -19.87 -4.87 4.07
N LEU A 270 -21.13 -4.43 4.17
CA LEU A 270 -22.30 -5.25 3.84
C LEU A 270 -22.34 -5.62 2.34
N VAL A 271 -22.03 -4.67 1.45
CA VAL A 271 -21.94 -4.92 0.00
C VAL A 271 -20.81 -5.89 -0.31
N SER A 272 -19.64 -5.69 0.31
CA SER A 272 -18.48 -6.57 0.10
C SER A 272 -18.72 -7.97 0.66
N LEU A 273 -19.37 -8.08 1.83
CA LEU A 273 -19.70 -9.35 2.47
C LEU A 273 -20.79 -10.11 1.71
N SER A 274 -21.82 -9.43 1.19
CA SER A 274 -22.84 -10.06 0.35
C SER A 274 -22.26 -10.57 -0.98
N SER A 275 -21.40 -9.77 -1.62
CA SER A 275 -20.64 -10.19 -2.82
C SER A 275 -19.74 -11.39 -2.54
N LEU A 276 -19.04 -11.37 -1.40
CA LEU A 276 -18.17 -12.47 -0.98
C LEU A 276 -18.98 -13.74 -0.69
N ARG A 277 -20.07 -13.65 0.08
CA ARG A 277 -20.97 -14.79 0.36
C ARG A 277 -21.53 -15.40 -0.91
N TYR A 278 -21.94 -14.58 -1.88
CA TYR A 278 -22.40 -15.05 -3.18
C TYR A 278 -21.30 -15.80 -3.94
N ARG A 279 -20.09 -15.24 -4.04
CA ARG A 279 -18.93 -15.87 -4.69
C ARG A 279 -18.52 -17.18 -3.99
N LEU A 280 -18.53 -17.22 -2.67
CA LEU A 280 -18.31 -18.45 -1.89
C LEU A 280 -19.39 -19.51 -2.17
N GLY A 281 -20.65 -19.11 -2.30
CA GLY A 281 -21.74 -20.00 -2.69
C GLY A 281 -21.51 -20.61 -4.08
N VAL A 282 -21.12 -19.79 -5.06
CA VAL A 282 -20.75 -20.26 -6.41
C VAL A 282 -19.56 -21.22 -6.35
N VAL A 283 -18.52 -20.89 -5.58
CA VAL A 283 -17.34 -21.75 -5.46
C VAL A 283 -17.67 -23.09 -4.83
N ARG A 284 -18.44 -23.10 -3.73
CA ARG A 284 -18.84 -24.34 -3.04
C ARG A 284 -19.77 -25.21 -3.88
N LYS A 285 -20.70 -24.60 -4.62
CA LYS A 285 -21.74 -25.33 -5.38
C LYS A 285 -21.25 -25.81 -6.74
N PHE A 286 -20.48 -24.99 -7.47
CA PHE A 286 -20.15 -25.24 -8.88
C PHE A 286 -18.65 -25.45 -9.16
N LEU A 287 -17.76 -25.02 -8.25
CA LEU A 287 -16.30 -25.10 -8.45
C LEU A 287 -15.61 -25.91 -7.35
N LYS A 288 -16.30 -26.86 -6.73
CA LYS A 288 -15.73 -27.73 -5.69
C LYS A 288 -14.50 -28.47 -6.19
N ASP A 289 -14.58 -29.04 -7.39
CA ASP A 289 -13.55 -29.89 -7.99
C ASP A 289 -12.58 -29.11 -8.90
N SER A 290 -12.63 -27.78 -8.90
CA SER A 290 -11.73 -26.96 -9.73
C SER A 290 -10.37 -26.70 -9.05
N SER A 291 -9.41 -26.27 -9.86
CA SER A 291 -8.09 -25.83 -9.42
C SER A 291 -8.18 -24.68 -8.42
N MET A 292 -7.21 -24.57 -7.51
CA MET A 292 -7.13 -23.47 -6.53
C MET A 292 -7.01 -22.09 -7.20
N GLN A 293 -6.39 -22.04 -8.37
CA GLN A 293 -6.24 -20.80 -9.13
C GLN A 293 -7.58 -20.29 -9.70
N ASP A 294 -8.46 -21.21 -10.11
CA ASP A 294 -9.82 -20.89 -10.58
C ASP A 294 -10.68 -20.35 -9.43
N LYS A 295 -10.55 -20.96 -8.23
CA LYS A 295 -11.26 -20.52 -7.01
C LYS A 295 -10.84 -19.11 -6.60
N VAL A 296 -9.54 -18.81 -6.61
CA VAL A 296 -8.98 -17.48 -6.28
C VAL A 296 -9.45 -16.41 -7.27
N THR A 297 -9.48 -16.73 -8.57
CA THR A 297 -9.96 -15.81 -9.61
C THR A 297 -11.42 -15.41 -9.37
N VAL A 298 -12.29 -16.35 -8.99
CA VAL A 298 -13.69 -16.08 -8.67
C VAL A 298 -13.85 -15.32 -7.34
N MET A 299 -12.99 -15.58 -6.36
CA MET A 299 -13.07 -14.94 -5.04
C MET A 299 -12.73 -13.43 -5.06
N ASN A 300 -11.99 -12.96 -6.06
CA ASN A 300 -11.53 -11.56 -6.22
C ASN A 300 -10.84 -11.01 -4.95
N MET A 301 -9.51 -11.01 -4.93
CA MET A 301 -8.71 -10.59 -3.77
C MET A 301 -8.98 -9.15 -3.30
N TRP A 302 -9.46 -8.26 -4.18
CA TRP A 302 -9.86 -6.91 -3.80
C TRP A 302 -11.01 -6.88 -2.78
N LEU A 303 -11.93 -7.84 -2.81
CA LEU A 303 -13.04 -7.90 -1.84
C LEU A 303 -12.52 -8.17 -0.43
N VAL A 304 -11.55 -9.07 -0.29
CA VAL A 304 -10.91 -9.37 1.00
C VAL A 304 -10.13 -8.15 1.48
N PHE A 305 -9.36 -7.51 0.61
CA PHE A 305 -8.62 -6.29 0.92
C PHE A 305 -9.54 -5.15 1.38
N SER A 306 -10.65 -4.91 0.67
CA SER A 306 -11.65 -3.90 1.04
C SER A 306 -12.32 -4.22 2.38
N LEU A 307 -12.58 -5.49 2.70
CA LEU A 307 -13.15 -5.87 4.00
C LEU A 307 -12.20 -5.57 5.16
N VAL A 308 -10.91 -5.84 5.01
CA VAL A 308 -9.88 -5.48 6.01
C VAL A 308 -9.82 -3.96 6.19
N GLY A 309 -9.82 -3.21 5.08
CA GLY A 309 -9.86 -1.75 5.11
C GLY A 309 -11.10 -1.19 5.83
N ASN A 310 -12.28 -1.72 5.53
CA ASN A 310 -13.54 -1.32 6.18
C ASN A 310 -13.53 -1.63 7.69
N ALA A 311 -12.98 -2.79 8.09
CA ALA A 311 -12.84 -3.13 9.51
C ALA A 311 -11.93 -2.12 10.23
N MET A 312 -10.80 -1.77 9.63
CA MET A 312 -9.89 -0.75 10.16
C MET A 312 -10.59 0.60 10.32
N GLN A 313 -11.36 1.04 9.32
CA GLN A 313 -12.12 2.29 9.38
C GLN A 313 -13.17 2.30 10.50
N ILE A 314 -13.91 1.20 10.67
CA ILE A 314 -14.90 1.06 11.74
C ILE A 314 -14.21 1.14 13.11
N VAL A 315 -13.09 0.43 13.30
CA VAL A 315 -12.29 0.48 14.52
C VAL A 315 -11.79 1.90 14.79
N SER A 316 -11.30 2.63 13.79
CA SER A 316 -10.85 4.02 13.93
C SER A 316 -11.97 4.95 14.42
N VAL A 317 -13.19 4.82 13.87
CA VAL A 317 -14.34 5.64 14.29
C VAL A 317 -14.81 5.27 15.70
N ILE A 318 -14.86 3.97 16.02
CA ILE A 318 -15.20 3.49 17.37
C ILE A 318 -14.19 4.04 18.39
N TYR A 319 -12.90 3.96 18.09
CA TYR A 319 -11.84 4.50 18.95
C TYR A 319 -11.99 6.01 19.14
N ALA A 320 -12.35 6.76 18.09
CA ALA A 320 -12.57 8.19 18.19
C ALA A 320 -13.73 8.57 19.11
N PHE A 321 -14.81 7.79 19.16
CA PHE A 321 -15.98 8.09 19.99
C PHE A 321 -15.91 7.50 21.41
N LEU A 322 -15.38 6.30 21.58
CA LEU A 322 -15.39 5.60 22.87
C LEU A 322 -14.25 6.01 23.79
N VAL A 323 -13.14 6.49 23.24
CA VAL A 323 -11.97 6.86 24.05
C VAL A 323 -12.01 8.35 24.32
N GLU A 324 -12.35 8.73 25.55
CA GLU A 324 -12.46 10.12 25.98
C GLU A 324 -11.11 10.85 26.02
N ARG A 325 -10.03 10.14 26.40
CA ARG A 325 -8.65 10.66 26.40
C ARG A 325 -7.76 9.82 25.49
N PRO A 326 -7.91 9.95 24.16
CA PRO A 326 -7.18 9.11 23.23
C PRO A 326 -5.70 9.45 23.22
N ASP A 327 -4.87 8.41 23.16
CA ASP A 327 -3.47 8.55 22.76
C ASP A 327 -3.39 9.05 21.32
N ILE A 328 -2.57 10.09 21.09
CA ILE A 328 -2.51 10.77 19.80
C ILE A 328 -1.91 9.85 18.73
N TYR A 329 -0.85 9.10 19.07
CA TYR A 329 -0.18 8.20 18.13
C TYR A 329 -1.10 7.09 17.68
N THR A 330 -1.76 6.42 18.62
CA THR A 330 -2.73 5.37 18.33
C THR A 330 -3.85 5.88 17.43
N ARG A 331 -4.39 7.06 17.73
CA ARG A 331 -5.42 7.72 16.91
C ARG A 331 -4.92 8.01 15.49
N LEU A 332 -3.76 8.65 15.35
CA LEU A 332 -3.20 9.01 14.05
C LEU A 332 -2.84 7.78 13.21
N ASN A 333 -2.29 6.73 13.83
CA ASN A 333 -1.98 5.48 13.15
C ASN A 333 -3.25 4.80 12.63
N LEU A 334 -4.30 4.70 13.46
CA LEU A 334 -5.59 4.14 13.06
C LEU A 334 -6.20 4.88 11.87
N PHE A 335 -6.29 6.22 11.93
CA PHE A 335 -6.82 7.01 10.82
C PHE A 335 -5.91 6.99 9.59
N GLY A 336 -4.59 7.02 9.76
CA GLY A 336 -3.61 6.97 8.68
C GLY A 336 -3.68 5.65 7.89
N PHE A 337 -3.66 4.50 8.57
CA PHE A 337 -3.84 3.22 7.92
C PHE A 337 -5.23 3.11 7.28
N SER A 338 -6.30 3.53 7.94
CA SER A 338 -7.65 3.47 7.38
C SER A 338 -7.79 4.29 6.08
N ALA A 339 -7.14 5.46 6.00
CA ALA A 339 -7.08 6.28 4.79
C ALA A 339 -6.23 5.64 3.69
N ALA A 340 -5.07 5.07 4.03
CA ALA A 340 -4.22 4.37 3.08
C ALA A 340 -4.95 3.18 2.43
N PHE A 341 -5.62 2.34 3.23
CA PHE A 341 -6.43 1.24 2.72
C PHE A 341 -7.58 1.73 1.84
N ALA A 342 -8.26 2.82 2.22
CA ALA A 342 -9.33 3.40 1.41
C ALA A 342 -8.82 3.85 0.04
N LEU A 343 -7.69 4.56 -0.01
CA LEU A 343 -7.09 5.05 -1.24
C LEU A 343 -6.57 3.92 -2.13
N VAL A 344 -5.87 2.93 -1.56
CA VAL A 344 -5.41 1.75 -2.31
C VAL A 344 -6.61 0.97 -2.85
N SER A 345 -7.72 0.88 -2.11
CA SER A 345 -8.93 0.21 -2.59
C SER A 345 -9.55 0.87 -3.83
N LEU A 346 -9.25 2.15 -4.11
CA LEU A 346 -9.72 2.83 -5.33
C LEU A 346 -8.98 2.34 -6.58
N VAL A 347 -7.79 1.76 -6.44
CA VAL A 347 -7.00 1.22 -7.57
C VAL A 347 -7.78 0.16 -8.35
N GLN A 348 -8.64 -0.62 -7.67
CA GLN A 348 -9.50 -1.62 -8.32
C GLN A 348 -10.46 -1.01 -9.35
N TYR A 349 -10.82 0.27 -9.19
CA TYR A 349 -11.72 0.97 -10.10
C TYR A 349 -11.00 1.58 -11.30
N LEU A 350 -9.66 1.68 -11.28
CA LEU A 350 -8.88 2.06 -12.45
C LEU A 350 -9.04 1.06 -13.60
N ALA A 351 -9.31 -0.21 -13.26
CA ALA A 351 -9.63 -1.26 -14.22
C ALA A 351 -10.82 -0.92 -15.13
N HIS A 352 -11.70 0.01 -14.71
CA HIS A 352 -12.84 0.39 -15.52
C HIS A 352 -12.48 1.31 -16.69
N PHE A 353 -11.42 2.12 -16.58
CA PHE A 353 -11.04 3.04 -17.63
C PHE A 353 -10.15 2.33 -18.66
N ARG A 354 -10.59 2.27 -19.92
CA ARG A 354 -9.86 1.59 -21.02
C ARG A 354 -8.40 2.07 -21.17
N SER A 355 -8.14 3.36 -20.94
CA SER A 355 -6.78 3.93 -20.99
C SER A 355 -5.90 3.44 -19.83
N LEU A 356 -6.48 3.24 -18.64
CA LEU A 356 -5.76 2.85 -17.41
C LEU A 356 -5.77 1.34 -17.17
N TYR A 357 -6.55 0.58 -17.95
CA TYR A 357 -6.67 -0.86 -17.82
C TYR A 357 -5.32 -1.57 -18.00
N ILE A 358 -4.49 -1.14 -18.95
CA ILE A 358 -3.14 -1.70 -19.16
C ILE A 358 -2.30 -1.55 -17.89
N LEU A 359 -2.32 -0.38 -17.26
CA LEU A 359 -1.59 -0.11 -16.03
C LEU A 359 -2.08 -1.00 -14.88
N TYR A 360 -3.39 -1.03 -14.65
CA TYR A 360 -4.01 -1.87 -13.62
C TYR A 360 -3.67 -3.35 -13.83
N SER A 361 -3.85 -3.85 -15.06
CA SER A 361 -3.65 -5.25 -15.40
C SER A 361 -2.17 -5.63 -15.28
N THR A 362 -1.26 -4.76 -15.72
CA THR A 362 0.20 -4.95 -15.54
C THR A 362 0.55 -5.08 -14.05
N LEU A 363 0.04 -4.20 -13.19
CA LEU A 363 0.29 -4.24 -11.76
C LEU A 363 -0.29 -5.52 -11.11
N ALA A 364 -1.54 -5.86 -11.43
CA ALA A 364 -2.20 -7.06 -10.92
C ALA A 364 -1.48 -8.35 -11.37
N HIS A 365 -0.86 -8.34 -12.55
CA HIS A 365 -0.09 -9.46 -13.08
C HIS A 365 1.32 -9.56 -12.52
N GLY A 366 1.99 -8.41 -12.40
CA GLY A 366 3.40 -8.31 -12.02
C GLY A 366 3.60 -8.57 -10.52
N ILE A 367 2.76 -8.00 -9.65
CA ILE A 367 2.88 -8.12 -8.19
C ILE A 367 3.09 -9.58 -7.72
N PRO A 368 2.27 -10.58 -8.09
CA PRO A 368 2.45 -11.94 -7.60
C PRO A 368 3.75 -12.60 -8.10
N GLN A 369 4.26 -12.21 -9.27
CA GLN A 369 5.53 -12.74 -9.79
C GLN A 369 6.71 -12.09 -9.08
N ILE A 370 6.64 -10.78 -8.88
CA ILE A 370 7.60 -9.99 -8.10
C ILE A 370 7.68 -10.51 -6.66
N LEU A 371 6.56 -10.80 -6.01
CA LEU A 371 6.54 -11.31 -4.63
C LEU A 371 7.22 -12.68 -4.52
N LYS A 372 7.00 -13.60 -5.48
CA LYS A 372 7.71 -14.89 -5.48
C LYS A 372 9.22 -14.71 -5.62
N PHE A 373 9.64 -13.82 -6.51
CA PHE A 373 11.05 -13.48 -6.67
C PHE A 373 11.62 -12.88 -5.38
N LEU A 374 10.91 -11.94 -4.75
CA LEU A 374 11.34 -11.31 -3.50
C LEU A 374 11.47 -12.32 -2.35
N VAL A 375 10.53 -13.26 -2.22
CA VAL A 375 10.62 -14.37 -1.25
C VAL A 375 11.85 -15.24 -1.52
N GLY A 376 12.21 -15.47 -2.79
CA GLY A 376 13.41 -16.21 -3.17
C GLY A 376 14.71 -15.48 -2.86
N VAL A 377 14.74 -14.15 -2.98
CA VAL A 377 15.93 -13.33 -2.70
C VAL A 377 16.08 -12.98 -1.22
N LEU A 378 15.00 -13.01 -0.44
CA LEU A 378 15.00 -12.63 0.97
C LEU A 378 16.07 -13.35 1.83
N PRO A 379 16.29 -14.68 1.71
CA PRO A 379 17.35 -15.35 2.47
C PRO A 379 18.76 -14.85 2.12
N VAL A 380 18.98 -14.47 0.86
CA VAL A 380 20.25 -13.88 0.41
C VAL A 380 20.40 -12.48 0.99
N TYR A 381 19.35 -11.67 1.01
CA TYR A 381 19.41 -10.35 1.67
C TYR A 381 19.70 -10.48 3.17
N LEU A 382 19.01 -11.38 3.86
CA LEU A 382 19.23 -11.62 5.29
C LEU A 382 20.65 -12.13 5.60
N SER A 383 21.27 -12.91 4.70
CA SER A 383 22.65 -13.35 4.90
C SER A 383 23.63 -12.17 4.89
N PHE A 384 23.43 -11.19 4.01
CA PHE A 384 24.21 -9.95 4.01
C PHE A 384 23.95 -9.10 5.25
N VAL A 385 22.70 -8.99 5.71
CA VAL A 385 22.35 -8.26 6.94
C VAL A 385 23.06 -8.86 8.16
N VAL A 386 22.96 -10.17 8.36
CA VAL A 386 23.60 -10.86 9.49
C VAL A 386 25.13 -10.75 9.39
N CYS A 387 25.69 -10.93 8.19
CA CYS A 387 27.12 -10.78 7.94
C CYS A 387 27.61 -9.36 8.24
N ALA A 388 26.84 -8.33 7.86
CA ALA A 388 27.18 -6.93 8.14
C ALA A 388 27.23 -6.63 9.65
N VAL A 389 26.27 -7.15 10.43
CA VAL A 389 26.30 -7.04 11.89
C VAL A 389 27.56 -7.69 12.46
N CYS A 390 27.85 -8.93 12.04
CA CYS A 390 29.02 -9.66 12.56
C CYS A 390 30.37 -9.02 12.18
N LEU A 391 30.48 -8.42 10.99
CA LEU A 391 31.72 -7.82 10.51
C LEU A 391 31.93 -6.38 11.01
N PHE A 392 30.86 -5.58 11.06
CA PHE A 392 30.96 -4.13 11.26
C PHE A 392 30.26 -3.62 12.52
N GLY A 393 29.42 -4.43 13.16
CA GLY A 393 28.58 -4.00 14.28
C GLY A 393 29.34 -3.45 15.48
N PHE A 394 30.55 -3.96 15.76
CA PHE A 394 31.40 -3.42 16.83
C PHE A 394 32.01 -2.05 16.50
N HIS A 395 32.19 -1.74 15.21
CA HIS A 395 32.97 -0.59 14.79
C HIS A 395 32.09 0.60 14.40
N ARG A 396 30.90 0.35 13.85
CA ARG A 396 30.05 1.38 13.22
C ARG A 396 28.59 1.25 13.65
N HIS A 397 28.02 2.37 14.09
CA HIS A 397 26.66 2.45 14.63
C HIS A 397 25.55 2.04 13.63
N TRP A 398 25.78 2.19 12.32
CA TRP A 398 24.83 1.76 11.28
C TRP A 398 24.62 0.24 11.22
N PHE A 399 25.51 -0.56 11.83
CA PHE A 399 25.47 -2.02 11.76
C PHE A 399 25.31 -2.70 13.12
N VAL A 400 24.92 -1.96 14.16
CA VAL A 400 24.85 -2.49 15.55
C VAL A 400 23.73 -3.52 15.71
N SER A 401 22.53 -3.23 15.18
CA SER A 401 21.41 -4.17 15.20
C SER A 401 21.08 -4.70 13.80
N LEU A 402 20.31 -5.80 13.75
CA LEU A 402 19.75 -6.31 12.50
C LEU A 402 18.86 -5.27 11.81
N GLY A 403 18.15 -4.45 12.58
CA GLY A 403 17.29 -3.38 12.06
C GLY A 403 18.10 -2.26 11.43
N ASP A 404 19.14 -1.77 12.12
CA ASP A 404 20.02 -0.71 11.61
C ASP A 404 20.76 -1.19 10.36
N SER A 405 21.31 -2.40 10.40
CA SER A 405 21.98 -3.02 9.25
C SER A 405 21.05 -3.20 8.07
N SER A 406 19.80 -3.61 8.31
CA SER A 406 18.78 -3.73 7.26
C SER A 406 18.43 -2.37 6.66
N ASN A 407 18.24 -1.34 7.49
CA ASN A 407 18.00 0.04 7.01
C ASN A 407 19.16 0.55 6.16
N ALA A 408 20.40 0.39 6.64
CA ALA A 408 21.60 0.82 5.92
C ALA A 408 21.75 0.09 4.57
N LEU A 409 21.63 -1.25 4.55
CA LEU A 409 21.73 -2.04 3.33
C LEU A 409 20.55 -1.83 2.37
N PHE A 410 19.35 -1.58 2.89
CA PHE A 410 18.18 -1.27 2.06
C PHE A 410 18.30 0.11 1.41
N SER A 411 18.77 1.13 2.13
CA SER A 411 19.11 2.43 1.55
C SER A 411 20.18 2.29 0.48
N LEU A 412 21.24 1.54 0.78
CA LEU A 412 22.33 1.26 -0.16
C LEU A 412 21.87 0.54 -1.43
N LEU A 413 20.94 -0.43 -1.30
CA LEU A 413 20.32 -1.13 -2.42
C LEU A 413 19.58 -0.16 -3.35
N ASN A 414 18.93 0.88 -2.81
CA ASN A 414 18.26 1.92 -3.60
C ASN A 414 19.22 3.02 -4.09
N GLY A 415 20.51 2.88 -3.83
CA GLY A 415 21.56 3.82 -4.25
C GLY A 415 21.72 5.04 -3.36
N ASP A 416 21.12 5.03 -2.16
CA ASP A 416 21.29 6.10 -1.17
C ASP A 416 22.57 5.88 -0.34
N GLN A 417 23.23 6.98 0.04
CA GLN A 417 24.43 7.01 0.89
C GLN A 417 25.58 6.06 0.50
N ILE A 418 25.78 5.79 -0.80
CA ILE A 418 26.84 4.85 -1.25
C ILE A 418 28.22 5.34 -0.80
N HIS A 419 28.59 6.58 -1.14
CA HIS A 419 29.92 7.12 -0.81
C HIS A 419 30.14 7.17 0.71
N ASP A 420 29.14 7.61 1.44
CA ASP A 420 29.18 7.75 2.91
C ASP A 420 29.37 6.38 3.58
N THR A 421 28.79 5.31 3.02
CA THR A 421 29.02 3.94 3.49
C THR A 421 30.46 3.47 3.25
N PHE A 422 31.06 3.81 2.11
CA PHE A 422 32.46 3.48 1.83
C PHE A 422 33.44 4.25 2.71
N THR A 423 33.20 5.54 2.96
CA THR A 423 34.07 6.35 3.82
C THR A 423 33.93 5.91 5.26
N ASN A 424 32.70 5.62 5.71
CA ASN A 424 32.42 5.11 7.04
C ASN A 424 33.14 3.77 7.26
N LEU A 425 33.10 2.82 6.34
CA LEU A 425 33.73 1.50 6.53
C LEU A 425 35.22 1.41 6.16
N LYS A 426 35.87 2.54 5.83
CA LYS A 426 37.27 2.55 5.37
C LYS A 426 38.27 2.06 6.41
N ASP A 427 38.02 2.36 7.69
CA ASP A 427 39.01 2.17 8.77
C ASP A 427 38.96 0.79 9.44
N VAL A 428 37.93 -0.02 9.17
CA VAL A 428 37.75 -1.35 9.81
C VAL A 428 38.62 -2.41 9.11
N SER A 429 38.47 -2.55 7.80
CA SER A 429 39.33 -3.38 6.97
C SER A 429 39.20 -2.95 5.51
N VAL A 430 40.23 -2.31 4.96
CA VAL A 430 40.19 -1.73 3.60
C VAL A 430 39.79 -2.79 2.55
N LEU A 431 40.23 -4.03 2.72
CA LEU A 431 39.90 -5.11 1.78
C LEU A 431 38.54 -5.74 2.08
N GLY A 432 38.26 -6.06 3.34
CA GLY A 432 37.05 -6.78 3.76
C GLY A 432 35.78 -5.97 3.56
N SER A 433 35.77 -4.70 3.97
CA SER A 433 34.60 -3.83 3.80
C SER A 433 34.35 -3.48 2.34
N ARG A 434 35.40 -3.22 1.56
CA ARG A 434 35.26 -2.95 0.12
C ARG A 434 34.76 -4.18 -0.65
N LEU A 435 35.33 -5.36 -0.39
CA LEU A 435 34.85 -6.60 -1.03
C LEU A 435 33.40 -6.88 -0.65
N PHE A 436 33.03 -6.72 0.62
CA PHE A 436 31.66 -6.86 1.08
C PHE A 436 30.72 -5.90 0.33
N LEU A 437 31.00 -4.59 0.36
CA LEU A 437 30.16 -3.58 -0.28
C LEU A 437 30.09 -3.76 -1.80
N TYR A 438 31.21 -4.03 -2.48
CA TYR A 438 31.21 -4.31 -3.92
C TYR A 438 30.41 -5.55 -4.25
N SER A 439 30.52 -6.64 -3.46
CA SER A 439 29.73 -7.85 -3.68
C SER A 439 28.23 -7.61 -3.47
N PHE A 440 27.86 -6.84 -2.44
CA PHE A 440 26.48 -6.45 -2.17
C PHE A 440 25.91 -5.59 -3.29
N LEU A 441 26.61 -4.51 -3.68
CA LEU A 441 26.18 -3.61 -4.74
C LEU A 441 26.08 -4.32 -6.09
N ALA A 442 27.08 -5.14 -6.45
CA ALA A 442 27.07 -5.89 -7.70
C ALA A 442 25.89 -6.87 -7.76
N LEU A 443 25.61 -7.58 -6.66
CA LEU A 443 24.50 -8.51 -6.61
C LEU A 443 23.15 -7.79 -6.58
N PHE A 444 22.93 -6.87 -5.64
CA PHE A 444 21.61 -6.29 -5.44
C PHE A 444 21.25 -5.23 -6.48
N ILE A 445 22.17 -4.36 -6.87
CA ILE A 445 21.89 -3.33 -7.86
C ILE A 445 21.94 -3.91 -9.28
N TYR A 446 23.01 -4.61 -9.66
CA TYR A 446 23.14 -5.06 -11.05
C TYR A 446 22.42 -6.37 -11.36
N VAL A 447 22.10 -7.21 -10.37
CA VAL A 447 21.37 -8.47 -10.61
C VAL A 447 19.94 -8.38 -10.10
N VAL A 448 19.73 -8.17 -8.81
CA VAL A 448 18.39 -8.26 -8.21
C VAL A 448 17.45 -7.17 -8.73
N LEU A 449 17.87 -5.90 -8.74
CA LEU A 449 17.05 -4.80 -9.28
C LEU A 449 16.78 -4.98 -10.78
N ASN A 450 17.78 -5.40 -11.56
CA ASN A 450 17.59 -5.65 -13.00
C ASN A 450 16.58 -6.77 -13.24
N ILE A 451 16.65 -7.88 -12.50
CA ILE A 451 15.64 -8.95 -12.60
C ILE A 451 14.26 -8.44 -12.19
N PHE A 452 14.16 -7.63 -11.13
CA PHE A 452 12.89 -7.03 -10.74
C PHE A 452 12.27 -6.19 -11.86
N ILE A 453 13.06 -5.34 -12.50
CA ILE A 453 12.63 -4.51 -13.64
C ILE A 453 12.21 -5.40 -14.81
N THR A 454 12.98 -6.44 -15.13
CA THR A 454 12.65 -7.39 -16.21
C THR A 454 11.33 -8.12 -15.95
N ILE A 455 11.04 -8.53 -14.70
CA ILE A 455 9.75 -9.16 -14.36
C ILE A 455 8.59 -8.18 -14.54
N ALA A 456 8.79 -6.91 -14.16
CA ALA A 456 7.78 -5.87 -14.35
C ALA A 456 7.55 -5.57 -15.85
N GLU A 457 8.62 -5.53 -16.65
CA GLU A 457 8.57 -5.32 -18.09
C GLU A 457 7.91 -6.50 -18.83
N ASP A 458 8.22 -7.74 -18.46
CA ASP A 458 7.57 -8.94 -19.00
C ASP A 458 6.06 -8.95 -18.72
N ALA A 459 5.65 -8.55 -17.51
CA ALA A 459 4.24 -8.39 -17.16
C ALA A 459 3.55 -7.32 -18.03
N PHE A 460 4.22 -6.19 -18.27
CA PHE A 460 3.71 -5.11 -19.12
C PHE A 460 3.51 -5.57 -20.57
N PHE A 461 4.53 -6.17 -21.18
CA PHE A 461 4.45 -6.66 -22.56
C PHE A 461 3.42 -7.77 -22.71
N THR A 462 3.36 -8.70 -21.76
CA THR A 462 2.36 -9.77 -21.75
C THR A 462 0.94 -9.21 -21.81
N VAL A 463 0.63 -8.20 -20.98
CA VAL A 463 -0.70 -7.54 -20.96
C VAL A 463 -0.95 -6.78 -22.26
N LYS A 464 0.06 -6.07 -22.78
CA LYS A 464 -0.05 -5.31 -24.02
C LYS A 464 -0.37 -6.22 -25.22
N PHE A 465 0.35 -7.33 -25.38
CA PHE A 465 0.10 -8.30 -26.44
C PHE A 465 -1.28 -8.95 -26.34
N MET A 466 -1.76 -9.24 -25.13
CA MET A 466 -3.13 -9.74 -24.92
C MET A 466 -4.19 -8.74 -25.38
N GLN A 467 -3.95 -7.44 -25.22
CA GLN A 467 -4.89 -6.40 -25.63
C GLN A 467 -4.86 -6.14 -27.15
N GLU A 468 -3.69 -6.16 -27.78
CA GLU A 468 -3.54 -5.98 -29.22
C GLU A 468 -4.06 -7.19 -30.00
N GLY A 469 -3.84 -8.41 -29.50
CA GLY A 469 -4.38 -9.65 -30.08
C GLY A 469 -5.89 -9.82 -29.92
N ALA A 470 -6.56 -8.97 -29.14
CA ALA A 470 -8.00 -8.97 -28.90
C ALA A 470 -8.76 -7.87 -29.70
N GLY A 471 -8.11 -7.23 -30.68
CA GLY A 471 -8.76 -6.30 -31.60
C GLY A 471 -9.92 -6.96 -32.39
N PRO A 472 -10.91 -6.18 -32.87
CA PRO A 472 -12.05 -6.75 -33.59
C PRO A 472 -11.57 -7.46 -34.84
N ILE A 473 -11.99 -8.71 -35.03
CA ILE A 473 -11.91 -9.42 -36.32
C ILE A 473 -12.89 -8.71 -37.26
N THR A 474 -12.50 -7.54 -37.77
CA THR A 474 -13.15 -6.85 -38.87
C THR A 474 -12.07 -6.66 -39.90
N ASN A 475 -12.28 -7.26 -41.08
CA ASN A 475 -11.36 -7.42 -42.21
C ASN A 475 -10.57 -8.74 -42.19
N LEU A 476 -11.28 -9.86 -42.40
CA LEU A 476 -10.68 -10.94 -43.20
C LEU A 476 -10.45 -10.37 -44.62
N PRO A 477 -9.22 -10.36 -45.16
CA PRO A 477 -9.01 -10.02 -46.55
C PRO A 477 -9.70 -11.07 -47.43
N HIS A 478 -10.60 -10.59 -48.29
CA HIS A 478 -11.34 -11.38 -49.24
C HIS A 478 -10.37 -11.88 -50.32
N TYR A 479 -9.77 -13.06 -50.14
CA TYR A 479 -8.96 -13.70 -51.19
C TYR A 479 -9.72 -14.85 -51.82
N ARG A 480 -10.29 -14.56 -52.99
CA ARG A 480 -10.87 -15.53 -53.91
C ARG A 480 -9.73 -16.19 -54.66
N HIS A 481 -9.47 -17.49 -54.44
CA HIS A 481 -8.98 -18.38 -55.50
C HIS A 481 -9.30 -19.84 -55.19
N ARG A 482 -10.02 -20.48 -56.14
CA ARG A 482 -10.15 -21.94 -56.29
C ARG A 482 -8.78 -22.54 -56.60
N VAL A 483 -8.41 -23.68 -56.00
CA VAL A 483 -7.72 -24.88 -56.58
C VAL A 483 -7.77 -26.02 -55.51
N PRO A 484 -7.88 -27.32 -55.89
CA PRO A 484 -8.35 -28.39 -55.00
C PRO A 484 -7.25 -29.13 -54.21
N ALA A 485 -7.69 -29.79 -53.13
CA ALA A 485 -6.92 -30.59 -52.19
C ALA A 485 -6.38 -31.90 -52.79
N ALA A 486 -5.12 -32.29 -52.47
CA ALA A 486 -4.71 -33.71 -52.37
C ALA A 486 -3.26 -33.98 -51.89
N SER A 487 -2.29 -33.05 -51.93
CA SER A 487 -0.87 -33.47 -51.95
C SER A 487 0.07 -32.98 -50.83
N LEU A 488 -0.40 -32.45 -49.70
CA LEU A 488 0.48 -31.83 -48.69
C LEU A 488 0.38 -32.38 -47.25
N LEU A 489 0.00 -33.65 -47.07
CA LEU A 489 -0.19 -34.24 -45.73
C LEU A 489 1.06 -34.90 -45.10
N HIS A 490 2.23 -34.94 -45.75
CA HIS A 490 3.32 -35.79 -45.24
C HIS A 490 4.57 -35.08 -44.69
N GLN A 491 4.59 -33.76 -44.49
CA GLN A 491 5.87 -33.07 -44.19
C GLN A 491 5.86 -32.07 -43.03
N ASN A 492 5.12 -32.31 -41.94
CA ASN A 492 5.08 -31.33 -40.83
C ASN A 492 5.03 -31.89 -39.40
N ASN A 493 5.52 -33.11 -39.13
CA ASN A 493 5.60 -33.62 -37.75
C ASN A 493 6.86 -33.19 -36.96
N GLU A 494 7.87 -32.58 -37.59
CA GLU A 494 9.12 -32.23 -36.89
C GLU A 494 9.21 -30.79 -36.35
N LYS A 495 8.34 -29.86 -36.77
CA LYS A 495 8.38 -28.46 -36.29
C LYS A 495 7.48 -28.17 -35.08
N VAL A 496 6.59 -29.10 -34.72
CA VAL A 496 5.66 -28.96 -33.57
C VAL A 496 6.36 -29.21 -32.23
N SER A 497 7.55 -29.82 -32.23
CA SER A 497 8.30 -30.15 -31.01
C SER A 497 9.19 -29.03 -30.45
N ARG A 498 9.24 -27.84 -31.10
CA ARG A 498 10.14 -26.73 -30.73
C ARG A 498 9.43 -25.41 -30.39
N MET A 499 8.27 -25.44 -29.73
CA MET A 499 7.72 -24.25 -29.06
C MET A 499 8.01 -24.30 -27.55
N PRO A 500 8.43 -23.20 -26.92
CA PRO A 500 8.53 -23.14 -25.46
C PRO A 500 7.13 -23.32 -24.86
N LYS A 501 7.00 -24.28 -23.93
CA LYS A 501 5.74 -24.66 -23.26
C LYS A 501 5.02 -23.50 -22.56
N SER A 502 5.65 -22.33 -22.41
CA SER A 502 5.08 -21.12 -21.81
C SER A 502 4.06 -20.41 -22.70
N VAL A 503 4.18 -20.48 -24.04
CA VAL A 503 3.34 -19.69 -24.95
C VAL A 503 2.03 -20.41 -25.31
N THR A 504 2.05 -21.74 -25.39
CA THR A 504 0.85 -22.56 -25.64
C THR A 504 -0.07 -22.66 -24.42
N LEU A 505 0.45 -22.43 -23.20
CA LEU A 505 -0.33 -22.55 -21.97
C LEU A 505 -1.17 -21.29 -21.64
N TYR A 506 -0.87 -20.14 -22.25
CA TYR A 506 -1.44 -18.84 -21.83
C TYR A 506 -2.63 -18.31 -22.63
N ARG A 507 -2.98 -18.90 -23.77
CA ARG A 507 -4.23 -18.55 -24.48
C ARG A 507 -5.50 -18.92 -23.70
N HIS A 508 -5.36 -19.62 -22.57
CA HIS A 508 -6.43 -20.11 -21.71
C HIS A 508 -6.67 -19.30 -20.42
N ARG A 509 -6.21 -18.03 -20.31
CA ARG A 509 -6.18 -17.31 -19.01
C ARG A 509 -7.46 -16.61 -18.56
N ALA A 510 -8.53 -16.65 -19.34
CA ALA A 510 -9.85 -16.95 -18.79
C ALA A 510 -10.06 -18.41 -19.18
N SER A 511 -10.09 -19.31 -18.20
CA SER A 511 -10.19 -20.73 -18.45
C SER A 511 -11.42 -20.96 -19.33
N ASP A 512 -11.26 -21.16 -20.64
CA ASP A 512 -12.31 -21.69 -21.51
C ASP A 512 -13.10 -22.79 -20.79
N PRO A 513 -12.48 -23.72 -20.03
CA PRO A 513 -13.22 -24.64 -19.19
C PRO A 513 -14.01 -24.01 -18.03
N LEU A 514 -13.52 -22.96 -17.35
CA LEU A 514 -14.23 -22.23 -16.29
C LEU A 514 -15.38 -21.39 -16.85
N LEU A 515 -15.14 -20.65 -17.93
CA LEU A 515 -16.17 -19.87 -18.61
C LEU A 515 -17.24 -20.80 -19.17
N LYS A 516 -16.87 -21.91 -19.81
CA LYS A 516 -17.82 -22.96 -20.23
C LYS A 516 -18.58 -23.56 -19.05
N LYS A 517 -17.92 -23.84 -17.92
CA LYS A 517 -18.59 -24.32 -16.69
C LYS A 517 -19.60 -23.30 -16.15
N LEU A 518 -19.25 -22.01 -16.11
CA LEU A 518 -20.14 -20.96 -15.62
C LEU A 518 -21.30 -20.68 -16.58
N VAL A 519 -21.07 -20.72 -17.90
CA VAL A 519 -22.11 -20.57 -18.92
C VAL A 519 -23.05 -21.78 -18.94
N ALA A 520 -22.54 -23.00 -18.74
CA ALA A 520 -23.37 -24.21 -18.64
C ALA A 520 -24.34 -24.13 -17.44
N VAL A 521 -23.91 -23.54 -16.33
CA VAL A 521 -24.76 -23.30 -15.16
C VAL A 521 -25.90 -22.32 -15.44
N ASP A 522 -25.67 -21.27 -16.24
CA ASP A 522 -26.74 -20.35 -16.66
C ASP A 522 -27.74 -21.05 -17.61
N GLY A 523 -27.28 -22.02 -18.42
CA GLY A 523 -28.12 -22.81 -19.33
C GLY A 523 -29.08 -23.78 -18.63
N GLU A 524 -28.65 -24.42 -17.54
CA GLU A 524 -29.51 -25.31 -16.73
C GLU A 524 -30.59 -24.55 -15.92
N GLY A 525 -30.38 -23.26 -15.64
CA GLY A 525 -31.34 -22.42 -14.93
C GLY A 525 -32.48 -21.86 -15.79
N SER A 526 -32.34 -21.89 -17.12
CA SER A 526 -33.30 -21.30 -18.07
C SER A 526 -34.23 -22.32 -18.74
N SER A 527 -34.14 -23.61 -18.39
CA SER A 527 -34.90 -24.70 -19.04
C SER A 527 -36.13 -25.19 -18.25
N SER A 528 -36.71 -24.39 -17.34
CA SER A 528 -37.95 -24.75 -16.63
C SER A 528 -39.23 -24.34 -17.39
N GLY A 529 -39.28 -24.57 -18.70
CA GLY A 529 -40.39 -24.12 -19.53
C GLY A 529 -40.38 -24.66 -20.96
N CYS A 530 -40.26 -25.98 -21.13
CA CYS A 530 -40.75 -26.72 -22.30
C CYS A 530 -40.57 -28.23 -22.03
N HIS A 531 -41.52 -28.81 -21.32
CA HIS A 531 -41.72 -30.26 -21.31
C HIS A 531 -42.92 -30.57 -22.20
N GLY A 532 -42.66 -31.30 -23.29
CA GLY A 532 -43.68 -31.70 -24.23
C GLY A 532 -43.08 -32.53 -25.36
N ILE A 533 -43.11 -33.84 -25.15
CA ILE A 533 -43.25 -34.93 -26.12
C ILE A 533 -42.05 -35.90 -26.21
N THR A 534 -42.38 -37.07 -25.66
CA THR A 534 -41.75 -38.39 -25.68
C THR A 534 -41.34 -38.88 -27.06
N ALA A 535 -40.15 -39.48 -27.15
CA ALA A 535 -39.73 -40.32 -28.26
C ALA A 535 -40.22 -41.77 -28.04
N SER A 536 -40.87 -42.34 -29.05
CA SER A 536 -40.97 -43.79 -29.26
C SER A 536 -40.68 -44.07 -30.74
N HIS A 537 -39.67 -44.91 -30.96
CA HIS A 537 -39.31 -45.50 -32.25
C HIS A 537 -40.41 -46.44 -32.76
N ASP A 538 -40.69 -46.43 -34.08
CA ASP A 538 -40.79 -47.64 -34.92
C ASP A 538 -40.98 -47.26 -36.42
N GLU A 539 -40.82 -48.28 -37.26
CA GLU A 539 -40.22 -48.29 -38.61
C GLU A 539 -41.09 -47.84 -39.81
N ALA A 540 -40.36 -47.59 -40.91
CA ALA A 540 -40.64 -47.93 -42.32
C ALA A 540 -41.59 -47.08 -43.20
N SER A 541 -40.99 -46.70 -44.34
CA SER A 541 -41.52 -46.59 -45.72
C SER A 541 -41.98 -45.23 -46.31
N THR A 542 -41.32 -44.92 -47.44
CA THR A 542 -41.79 -44.22 -48.66
C THR A 542 -41.99 -42.69 -48.73
N SER A 543 -41.11 -42.09 -49.54
CA SER A 543 -41.34 -41.06 -50.57
C SER A 543 -41.31 -39.55 -50.22
N ALA A 544 -40.46 -38.86 -50.99
CA ALA A 544 -40.53 -37.49 -51.50
C ALA A 544 -40.34 -36.28 -50.55
N GLY A 545 -39.20 -35.60 -50.75
CA GLY A 545 -39.12 -34.13 -50.81
C GLY A 545 -38.48 -33.40 -49.62
N GLY A 546 -37.41 -32.63 -49.89
CA GLY A 546 -37.06 -31.42 -49.12
C GLY A 546 -35.68 -31.41 -48.44
N ASP A 547 -34.88 -30.41 -48.81
CA ASP A 547 -33.51 -30.11 -48.39
C ASP A 547 -33.24 -29.98 -46.87
N ALA A 548 -32.06 -30.46 -46.42
CA ALA A 548 -31.01 -29.64 -45.75
C ALA A 548 -29.96 -30.54 -45.05
N SER A 549 -28.69 -30.33 -45.40
CA SER A 549 -27.49 -31.09 -45.01
C SER A 549 -26.75 -30.50 -43.79
N PRO A 550 -25.90 -31.29 -43.09
CA PRO A 550 -25.12 -30.85 -41.93
C PRO A 550 -23.80 -30.19 -42.36
N VAL A 551 -23.69 -28.87 -42.28
CA VAL A 551 -22.51 -28.13 -42.80
C VAL A 551 -21.69 -27.40 -41.71
N GLN A 552 -22.11 -27.35 -40.44
CA GLN A 552 -21.47 -26.43 -39.48
C GLN A 552 -20.26 -26.94 -38.68
N GLN A 553 -19.89 -28.23 -38.75
CA GLN A 553 -18.78 -28.77 -37.94
C GLN A 553 -17.42 -28.81 -38.67
N CYS A 554 -17.39 -28.94 -40.00
CA CYS A 554 -16.15 -29.00 -40.79
C CYS A 554 -15.55 -27.61 -41.10
N ASP A 555 -16.38 -26.57 -41.20
CA ASP A 555 -15.91 -25.20 -41.47
C ASP A 555 -15.10 -24.62 -40.32
N LEU A 556 -15.37 -25.03 -39.08
CA LEU A 556 -14.66 -24.55 -37.90
C LEU A 556 -13.23 -25.13 -37.82
N GLN A 557 -13.05 -26.40 -38.20
CA GLN A 557 -11.72 -27.03 -38.22
C GLN A 557 -10.87 -26.51 -39.39
N ALA A 558 -11.49 -26.21 -40.54
CA ALA A 558 -10.81 -25.59 -41.68
C ALA A 558 -10.36 -24.14 -41.38
N GLN A 559 -11.18 -23.36 -40.68
CA GLN A 559 -10.84 -21.99 -40.28
C GLN A 559 -9.70 -21.95 -39.23
N VAL A 560 -9.66 -22.89 -38.30
CA VAL A 560 -8.57 -23.02 -37.31
C VAL A 560 -7.24 -23.41 -37.99
N ALA A 561 -7.28 -24.27 -39.00
CA ALA A 561 -6.08 -24.66 -39.76
C ALA A 561 -5.50 -23.51 -40.60
N VAL A 562 -6.35 -22.65 -41.18
CA VAL A 562 -5.94 -21.46 -41.95
C VAL A 562 -5.33 -20.38 -41.03
N LEU A 563 -5.89 -20.17 -39.84
CA LEU A 563 -5.35 -19.25 -38.83
C LEU A 563 -3.99 -19.71 -38.28
N MET A 564 -3.80 -21.00 -38.09
CA MET A 564 -2.50 -21.57 -37.71
C MET A 564 -1.44 -21.31 -38.79
N ARG A 565 -1.81 -21.43 -40.07
CA ARG A 565 -0.90 -21.21 -41.23
C ARG A 565 -0.47 -19.74 -41.36
N GLN A 566 -1.39 -18.79 -41.19
CA GLN A 566 -1.08 -17.35 -41.23
C GLN A 566 -0.16 -16.91 -40.09
N SER A 567 -0.30 -17.52 -38.90
CA SER A 567 0.59 -17.22 -37.76
C SER A 567 2.04 -17.69 -37.97
N VAL A 568 2.24 -18.77 -38.73
CA VAL A 568 3.56 -19.33 -39.03
C VAL A 568 4.28 -18.55 -40.14
N GLU A 569 3.56 -18.09 -41.16
CA GLU A 569 4.14 -17.26 -42.24
C GLU A 569 4.52 -15.85 -41.76
N MET A 570 3.79 -15.29 -40.80
CA MET A 570 4.13 -13.99 -40.20
C MET A 570 5.39 -14.04 -39.33
N GLN A 571 5.68 -15.19 -38.71
CA GLN A 571 6.90 -15.41 -37.92
C GLN A 571 8.14 -15.62 -38.79
N ASP A 572 7.99 -16.16 -40.01
CA ASP A 572 9.11 -16.36 -40.96
C ASP A 572 9.52 -15.05 -41.65
N GLN A 573 8.61 -14.07 -41.73
CA GLN A 573 8.92 -12.69 -42.17
C GLN A 573 9.68 -11.90 -41.10
N ILE A 574 9.44 -12.16 -39.81
CA ILE A 574 10.13 -11.51 -38.68
C ILE A 574 11.57 -12.04 -38.51
N LYS A 575 11.91 -13.22 -39.04
CA LYS A 575 13.28 -13.77 -39.01
C LYS A 575 14.18 -13.32 -40.17
N LYS A 576 13.67 -12.55 -41.13
CA LYS A 576 14.41 -12.05 -42.30
C LYS A 576 14.69 -10.53 -42.26
N VAL A 577 14.35 -9.88 -41.16
CA VAL A 577 14.78 -8.52 -40.78
C VAL A 577 15.62 -8.66 -39.52
#